data_AF-H9UIP7-F1
#
_entry.id   AF-H9UIP7-F1
#
_cell.length_a   1.000
_cell.length_b   1.000
_cell.length_c   1.000
_cell.angle_alpha   90.00
_cell.angle_beta   90.00
_cell.angle_gamma   90.00
#
_symmetry.space_group_name_H-M   'P 1'
#
loop_
_entity.id
_entity.type
_entity.pdbx_description
1 polymer ?
#
loop_
_entity_poly.entity_id
_entity_poly.type
_entity_poly.pdbx_seq_one_letter_code
_entity_poly.pdbx_strand_id
1 'polypeptide(L)'
;MGEEEYIPLRDIIRREPRALQFMASRGYIVTARRRSTGKERSVPLRSLLLNNPKFFRSSGDYDYFISPETARVVEQAFPPAEHHHPDSHRDTSGITPDNDPARKAADSPDTTTGQVRQKPPNFGSDYEEILELVPEERAELISGHAAELEELAKADKPDIHTVNATLTLSTARTAMINKATIQEALRMGNAEAQRHSASLVASTEKMVKSACTLLANDLYKEDLIAELVQRSNGTVVQHMTRVFLMGVSFLLYYNQQYAGTSLANRIRAHFAERYRSHYQRLLPHVDESDLTLERVFWGGMRSLTLEEIRDFAMGYLVHDVGKTEDIEYHEGEEGFDREKVVRHVKIGYKAVMEKTVYPREAALITGYHHEYYGAPSGYGYFRELLTRYKQMNPDAQIDHLMSYEMEPLIDYQVLAYFPAKMLEVIDVFDSLTDPNRLYRKPLTPDETIAVLRKDFVHEHVKVDPIILDLFEQFLHERGLIKS
;
A
#
# COMPACT_ATOMS: atom_id res chain seq x y z
N MET A 1 -17.92 -36.54 -31.32
CA MET A 1 -17.20 -35.39 -30.74
C MET A 1 -15.92 -35.28 -31.51
N GLY A 2 -15.76 -34.25 -32.36
CA GLY A 2 -14.54 -34.06 -33.13
C GLY A 2 -13.36 -33.78 -32.21
N GLU A 3 -12.21 -34.38 -32.48
CA GLU A 3 -10.96 -34.03 -31.80
C GLU A 3 -10.68 -32.54 -32.08
N GLU A 4 -10.67 -31.70 -31.05
CA GLU A 4 -10.21 -30.32 -31.19
C GLU A 4 -8.73 -30.33 -31.56
N GLU A 5 -8.43 -29.82 -32.75
CA GLU A 5 -7.08 -29.81 -33.32
C GLU A 5 -6.23 -28.77 -32.57
N TYR A 6 -5.45 -29.23 -31.61
CA TYR A 6 -4.51 -28.41 -30.85
C TYR A 6 -3.31 -27.96 -31.72
N ILE A 7 -2.93 -26.69 -31.64
CA ILE A 7 -1.80 -26.13 -32.39
C ILE A 7 -0.54 -26.12 -31.52
N PRO A 8 0.60 -26.66 -31.98
CA PRO A 8 1.83 -26.64 -31.20
C PRO A 8 2.31 -25.21 -30.93
N LEU A 9 2.51 -24.88 -29.65
CA LEU A 9 2.94 -23.56 -29.20
C LEU A 9 4.26 -23.13 -29.86
N ARG A 10 5.17 -24.08 -30.07
CA ARG A 10 6.48 -23.85 -30.70
C ARG A 10 6.36 -23.30 -32.14
N ASP A 11 5.30 -23.67 -32.86
CA ASP A 11 5.13 -23.28 -34.26
C ASP A 11 4.66 -21.82 -34.34
N ILE A 12 3.79 -21.41 -33.41
CA ILE A 12 3.37 -20.02 -33.22
C ILE A 12 4.58 -19.15 -32.87
N ILE A 13 5.38 -19.55 -31.89
CA ILE A 13 6.57 -18.79 -31.45
C ILE A 13 7.62 -18.70 -32.56
N ARG A 14 7.74 -19.74 -33.41
CA ARG A 14 8.66 -19.71 -34.55
C ARG A 14 8.24 -18.69 -35.61
N ARG A 15 6.92 -18.54 -35.85
CA ARG A 15 6.37 -17.56 -36.80
C ARG A 15 6.44 -16.15 -36.24
N GLU A 16 6.09 -15.97 -34.97
CA GLU A 16 6.08 -14.67 -34.29
C GLU A 16 6.66 -14.82 -32.87
N PRO A 17 7.96 -14.54 -32.66
CA PRO A 17 8.58 -14.65 -31.35
C PRO A 17 7.94 -13.77 -30.26
N ARG A 18 7.32 -12.64 -30.63
CA ARG A 18 6.65 -11.73 -29.67
C ARG A 18 5.34 -12.32 -29.13
N ALA A 19 4.74 -13.29 -29.83
CA ALA A 19 3.50 -13.93 -29.42
C ALA A 19 3.62 -14.60 -28.05
N LEU A 20 4.81 -15.11 -27.70
CA LEU A 20 5.06 -15.74 -26.41
C LEU A 20 4.85 -14.77 -25.24
N GLN A 21 5.44 -13.58 -25.34
CA GLN A 21 5.34 -12.56 -24.30
C GLN A 21 3.92 -11.97 -24.26
N PHE A 22 3.31 -11.75 -25.44
CA PHE A 22 1.91 -11.31 -25.57
C PHE A 22 0.91 -12.28 -24.92
N MET A 23 1.04 -13.57 -25.19
CA MET A 23 0.17 -14.58 -24.59
C MET A 23 0.43 -14.70 -23.07
N ALA A 24 1.67 -14.55 -22.63
CA ALA A 24 2.00 -14.62 -21.22
C ALA A 24 1.47 -13.42 -20.42
N SER A 25 1.55 -12.21 -20.97
CA SER A 25 1.03 -10.98 -20.31
C SER A 25 -0.49 -11.00 -20.18
N ARG A 26 -1.19 -11.65 -21.12
CA ARG A 26 -2.65 -11.81 -21.12
C ARG A 26 -3.16 -13.06 -20.38
N GLY A 27 -2.27 -13.79 -19.69
CA GLY A 27 -2.66 -14.91 -18.84
C GLY A 27 -3.16 -16.15 -19.58
N TYR A 28 -2.78 -16.35 -20.84
CA TYR A 28 -3.22 -17.52 -21.61
C TYR A 28 -2.78 -18.85 -20.98
N ILE A 29 -3.63 -19.85 -21.15
CA ILE A 29 -3.40 -21.23 -20.72
C ILE A 29 -2.90 -22.05 -21.91
N VAL A 30 -1.91 -22.90 -21.67
CA VAL A 30 -1.44 -23.89 -22.63
C VAL A 30 -1.71 -25.30 -22.14
N THR A 31 -2.00 -26.20 -23.08
CA THR A 31 -2.12 -27.63 -22.81
C THR A 31 -0.73 -28.24 -22.84
N ALA A 32 -0.23 -28.72 -21.70
CA ALA A 32 1.00 -29.47 -21.60
C ALA A 32 0.70 -30.97 -21.69
N ARG A 33 1.13 -31.63 -22.77
CA ARG A 33 0.97 -33.07 -23.01
C ARG A 33 2.28 -33.77 -22.74
N ARG A 34 2.28 -34.76 -21.86
CA ARG A 34 3.48 -35.54 -21.53
C ARG A 34 3.79 -36.55 -22.64
N ARG A 35 4.99 -36.55 -23.22
CA ARG A 35 5.36 -37.43 -24.35
C ARG A 35 5.27 -38.91 -23.99
N SER A 36 5.76 -39.28 -22.80
CA SER A 36 5.80 -40.68 -22.36
C SER A 36 4.44 -41.31 -22.05
N THR A 37 3.42 -40.51 -21.70
CA THR A 37 2.11 -41.03 -21.23
C THR A 37 0.90 -40.51 -22.00
N GLY A 38 1.05 -39.47 -22.82
CA GLY A 38 -0.05 -38.75 -23.45
C GLY A 38 -0.91 -37.93 -22.48
N LYS A 39 -0.66 -37.97 -21.16
CA LYS A 39 -1.47 -37.25 -20.17
C LYS A 39 -1.33 -35.73 -20.35
N GLU A 40 -2.48 -35.07 -20.37
CA GLU A 40 -2.58 -33.62 -20.54
C GLU A 40 -2.84 -32.91 -19.22
N ARG A 41 -2.39 -31.67 -19.14
CA ARG A 41 -2.82 -30.72 -18.11
C ARG A 41 -2.81 -29.31 -18.67
N SER A 42 -3.76 -28.50 -18.22
CA SER A 42 -3.78 -27.06 -18.47
C SER A 42 -2.80 -26.36 -17.54
N VAL A 43 -1.94 -25.51 -18.08
CA VAL A 43 -0.94 -24.76 -17.31
C VAL A 43 -0.90 -23.32 -17.79
N PRO A 44 -0.87 -22.32 -16.88
CA PRO A 44 -0.67 -20.93 -17.29
C PRO A 44 0.68 -20.74 -17.99
N LEU A 45 0.67 -20.10 -19.16
CA LEU A 45 1.89 -19.86 -19.95
C LEU A 45 2.91 -19.02 -19.18
N ARG A 46 2.43 -18.04 -18.41
CA ARG A 46 3.26 -17.18 -17.54
C ARG A 46 4.06 -17.99 -16.53
N SER A 47 3.44 -18.97 -15.87
CA SER A 47 4.12 -19.82 -14.89
C SER A 47 5.21 -20.69 -15.53
N LEU A 48 5.01 -21.15 -16.76
CA LEU A 48 6.03 -21.90 -17.51
C LEU A 48 7.24 -21.03 -17.86
N LEU A 49 7.02 -19.77 -18.27
CA LEU A 49 8.10 -18.83 -18.58
C LEU A 49 8.93 -18.42 -17.37
N LEU A 50 8.29 -18.18 -16.22
CA LEU A 50 8.98 -17.83 -14.98
C LEU A 50 9.89 -18.96 -14.50
N ASN A 51 9.41 -20.21 -14.58
CA ASN A 51 10.18 -21.38 -14.16
C ASN A 51 11.29 -21.74 -15.15
N ASN A 52 11.04 -21.61 -16.45
CA ASN A 52 12.03 -21.87 -17.50
C ASN A 52 11.71 -21.03 -18.76
N PRO A 53 12.44 -19.93 -19.01
CA PRO A 53 12.21 -19.05 -20.16
C PRO A 53 12.35 -19.72 -21.54
N LYS A 54 12.93 -20.93 -21.59
CA LYS A 54 13.12 -21.72 -22.81
C LYS A 54 12.34 -23.04 -22.78
N PHE A 55 11.32 -23.19 -21.93
CA PHE A 55 10.56 -24.45 -21.77
C PHE A 55 10.02 -24.98 -23.11
N PHE A 56 9.53 -24.09 -23.98
CA PHE A 56 8.98 -24.40 -25.31
C PHE A 56 10.05 -24.85 -26.33
N ARG A 57 11.34 -24.65 -26.01
CA ARG A 57 12.49 -25.15 -26.77
C ARG A 57 13.09 -26.41 -26.16
N SER A 58 12.73 -26.76 -24.93
CA SER A 58 13.38 -27.82 -24.17
C SER A 58 13.06 -29.20 -24.75
N SER A 59 14.03 -30.11 -24.70
CA SER A 59 13.89 -31.53 -25.07
C SER A 59 13.20 -32.36 -23.98
N GLY A 60 12.53 -31.72 -23.02
CA GLY A 60 11.86 -32.37 -21.89
C GLY A 60 10.71 -33.29 -22.31
N ASP A 61 10.12 -33.97 -21.33
CA ASP A 61 9.05 -34.96 -21.51
C ASP A 61 7.67 -34.32 -21.79
N TYR A 62 7.60 -33.05 -22.20
CA TYR A 62 6.36 -32.32 -22.45
C TYR A 62 6.36 -31.57 -23.77
N ASP A 63 5.25 -31.66 -24.49
CA ASP A 63 4.90 -30.79 -25.61
C ASP A 63 3.76 -29.86 -25.21
N TYR A 64 3.77 -28.65 -25.77
CA TYR A 64 2.87 -27.57 -25.37
C TYR A 64 2.04 -27.11 -26.55
N PHE A 65 0.74 -26.94 -26.31
CA PHE A 65 -0.23 -26.62 -27.34
C PHE A 65 -1.15 -25.48 -26.90
N ILE A 66 -1.74 -24.82 -27.88
CA ILE A 66 -2.80 -23.82 -27.70
C ILE A 66 -4.04 -24.21 -28.49
N SER A 67 -5.20 -23.66 -28.10
CA SER A 67 -6.44 -23.84 -28.86
C SER A 67 -6.42 -23.07 -30.18
N PRO A 68 -7.20 -23.49 -31.20
CA PRO A 68 -7.39 -22.73 -32.44
C PRO A 68 -7.87 -21.30 -32.22
N GLU A 69 -8.71 -21.07 -31.21
CA GLU A 69 -9.18 -19.74 -30.84
C GLU A 69 -8.04 -18.85 -30.36
N THR A 70 -7.17 -19.37 -29.50
CA THR A 70 -5.97 -18.64 -29.03
C THR A 70 -5.05 -18.31 -30.21
N ALA A 71 -4.86 -19.25 -31.14
CA ALA A 71 -4.04 -19.02 -32.32
C ALA A 71 -4.60 -17.88 -33.20
N ARG A 72 -5.92 -17.83 -33.42
CA ARG A 72 -6.56 -16.74 -34.17
C ARG A 72 -6.36 -15.38 -33.51
N VAL A 73 -6.44 -15.30 -32.18
CA VAL A 73 -6.19 -14.03 -31.47
C VAL A 73 -4.74 -13.58 -31.64
N VAL A 74 -3.78 -14.52 -31.62
CA VAL A 74 -2.38 -14.22 -31.89
C VAL A 74 -2.19 -13.75 -33.34
N GLU A 75 -2.80 -14.40 -34.32
CA GLU A 75 -2.74 -14.00 -35.73
C GLU A 75 -3.37 -12.63 -35.98
N GLN A 76 -4.43 -12.27 -35.27
CA GLN A 76 -5.03 -10.93 -35.34
C GLN A 76 -4.16 -9.86 -34.69
N ALA A 77 -3.48 -10.19 -33.58
CA ALA A 77 -2.57 -9.28 -32.90
C ALA A 77 -1.26 -9.07 -33.68
N PHE A 78 -0.85 -10.07 -34.45
CA PHE A 78 0.36 -10.08 -35.27
C PHE A 78 0.01 -10.53 -36.68
N PRO A 79 -0.72 -9.72 -37.46
CA PRO A 79 -1.05 -10.06 -38.84
C PRO A 79 0.26 -10.32 -39.60
N PRO A 80 0.31 -11.34 -40.47
CA PRO A 80 1.46 -11.56 -41.33
C PRO A 80 1.74 -10.26 -42.08
N ALA A 81 2.98 -9.77 -42.03
CA ALA A 81 3.36 -8.62 -42.83
C ALA A 81 3.04 -8.94 -44.29
N GLU A 82 2.06 -8.25 -44.87
CA GLU A 82 1.79 -8.34 -46.28
C GLU A 82 3.11 -8.07 -47.00
N HIS A 83 3.52 -8.99 -47.87
CA HIS A 83 4.62 -8.76 -48.79
C HIS A 83 4.23 -7.60 -49.71
N HIS A 84 4.47 -6.37 -49.27
CA HIS A 84 4.46 -5.20 -50.12
C HIS A 84 5.62 -5.32 -51.09
N HIS A 85 5.30 -5.82 -52.29
CA HIS A 85 6.00 -5.46 -53.51
C HIS A 85 5.97 -3.92 -53.62
N PRO A 86 7.14 -3.26 -53.73
CA PRO A 86 7.17 -1.84 -53.98
C PRO A 86 7.03 -1.65 -55.48
N ASP A 87 5.85 -1.26 -55.96
CA ASP A 87 5.77 -0.43 -57.17
C ASP A 87 4.40 0.22 -57.37
N SER A 88 4.48 1.45 -57.86
CA SER A 88 3.44 2.32 -58.43
C SER A 88 2.68 3.27 -57.50
N HIS A 89 3.17 4.50 -57.51
CA HIS A 89 2.42 5.75 -57.37
C HIS A 89 1.16 5.80 -58.25
N ARG A 90 0.03 6.32 -57.71
CA ARG A 90 -0.58 7.61 -58.12
C ARG A 90 -1.96 7.87 -57.47
N ASP A 91 -2.08 9.10 -56.97
CA ASP A 91 -3.22 10.02 -56.95
C ASP A 91 -4.67 9.49 -56.94
N THR A 92 -5.47 9.94 -55.95
CA THR A 92 -6.49 11.00 -56.17
C THR A 92 -7.23 11.39 -54.87
N SER A 93 -7.23 12.71 -54.63
CA SER A 93 -8.28 13.58 -54.08
C SER A 93 -9.47 13.03 -53.28
N GLY A 94 -9.62 13.57 -52.06
CA GLY A 94 -10.79 14.37 -51.67
C GLY A 94 -11.89 13.66 -50.86
N ILE A 95 -12.07 14.09 -49.61
CA ILE A 95 -13.31 14.49 -48.91
C ILE A 95 -13.07 14.44 -47.38
N THR A 96 -13.06 15.61 -46.74
CA THR A 96 -13.34 15.86 -45.30
C THR A 96 -14.85 16.12 -45.15
N PRO A 97 -15.51 15.96 -43.96
CA PRO A 97 -15.09 16.33 -42.60
C PRO A 97 -15.40 15.20 -41.56
N ASP A 98 -15.13 15.20 -40.25
CA ASP A 98 -14.94 16.23 -39.22
C ASP A 98 -14.38 15.53 -37.94
N ASN A 99 -13.76 16.30 -37.04
CA ASN A 99 -13.57 16.10 -35.59
C ASN A 99 -12.78 14.88 -35.02
N ASP A 100 -11.58 15.14 -34.48
CA ASP A 100 -11.24 14.94 -33.04
C ASP A 100 -9.79 15.45 -32.72
N PRO A 101 -9.60 16.52 -31.93
CA PRO A 101 -8.29 17.08 -31.62
C PRO A 101 -7.67 16.45 -30.36
N ALA A 102 -7.19 15.21 -30.45
CA ALA A 102 -6.47 14.56 -29.34
C ALA A 102 -5.29 13.67 -29.76
N ARG A 103 -4.74 13.86 -30.96
CA ARG A 103 -3.52 13.15 -31.40
C ARG A 103 -2.63 14.04 -32.26
N LYS A 104 -1.66 14.71 -31.63
CA LYS A 104 -0.34 15.05 -32.19
C LYS A 104 0.50 15.80 -31.16
N ALA A 105 1.46 15.10 -30.56
CA ALA A 105 2.82 15.59 -30.25
C ALA A 105 3.59 14.49 -29.49
N ALA A 106 4.00 13.44 -30.20
CA ALA A 106 5.08 12.56 -29.77
C ALA A 106 5.78 12.04 -31.01
N ASP A 107 6.52 12.92 -31.68
CA ASP A 107 7.54 12.55 -32.66
C ASP A 107 8.75 13.46 -32.45
N SER A 108 9.72 12.94 -31.71
CA SER A 108 11.14 13.28 -31.87
C SER A 108 11.94 12.07 -31.41
N PRO A 109 12.76 11.47 -32.28
CA PRO A 109 13.56 10.30 -31.94
C PRO A 109 14.86 10.77 -31.30
N ASP A 110 15.05 10.50 -30.00
CA ASP A 110 16.38 10.54 -29.43
C ASP A 110 16.91 9.10 -29.31
N THR A 111 17.75 8.77 -30.28
CA THR A 111 18.60 7.59 -30.30
C THR A 111 19.67 7.73 -29.23
N THR A 112 19.44 7.16 -28.06
CA THR A 112 20.53 6.76 -27.16
C THR A 112 20.34 5.33 -26.68
N THR A 113 21.35 4.54 -27.03
CA THR A 113 21.66 3.17 -26.63
C THR A 113 21.11 2.75 -25.27
N GLY A 114 20.36 1.64 -25.28
CA GLY A 114 19.78 1.00 -24.10
C GLY A 114 20.82 0.63 -23.06
N GLN A 115 20.90 1.43 -22.01
CA GLN A 115 21.14 0.93 -20.67
C GLN A 115 19.76 0.66 -20.05
N VAL A 116 19.49 -0.61 -19.75
CA VAL A 116 18.46 -0.96 -18.77
C VAL A 116 18.86 -0.22 -17.49
N ARG A 117 18.18 0.88 -17.13
CA ARG A 117 18.35 1.50 -15.82
C ARG A 117 18.05 0.40 -14.81
N GLN A 118 19.08 -0.11 -14.14
CA GLN A 118 18.91 -0.96 -12.97
C GLN A 118 18.10 -0.15 -11.98
N LYS A 119 16.92 -0.68 -11.62
CA LYS A 119 16.03 -0.06 -10.65
C LYS A 119 16.78 -0.03 -9.30
N PRO A 120 16.83 1.10 -8.60
CA PRO A 120 17.44 1.14 -7.27
C PRO A 120 16.69 0.18 -6.32
N PRO A 121 17.37 -0.44 -5.34
CA PRO A 121 16.74 -1.37 -4.40
C PRO A 121 15.61 -0.70 -3.60
N ASN A 122 14.53 -1.45 -3.30
CA ASN A 122 13.29 -0.95 -2.66
C ASN A 122 13.47 -0.22 -1.32
N PHE A 123 14.58 -0.49 -0.63
CA PHE A 123 14.92 0.12 0.65
C PHE A 123 16.12 1.08 0.54
N GLY A 124 16.59 1.36 -0.69
CA GLY A 124 17.74 2.22 -0.95
C GLY A 124 19.09 1.53 -0.71
N SER A 125 20.18 2.19 -1.13
CA SER A 125 21.56 1.70 -0.93
C SER A 125 21.94 1.59 0.55
N ASP A 126 21.43 2.50 1.38
CA ASP A 126 21.67 2.52 2.82
C ASP A 126 21.15 1.25 3.52
N TYR A 127 20.21 0.53 2.89
CA TYR A 127 19.71 -0.72 3.43
C TYR A 127 20.77 -1.82 3.42
N GLU A 128 21.63 -1.86 2.40
CA GLU A 128 22.74 -2.81 2.33
C GLU A 128 23.72 -2.59 3.48
N GLU A 129 24.03 -1.33 3.81
CA GLU A 129 24.86 -0.98 4.97
C GLU A 129 24.22 -1.44 6.29
N ILE A 130 22.90 -1.27 6.43
CA ILE A 130 22.16 -1.70 7.63
C ILE A 130 22.15 -3.22 7.80
N LEU A 131 22.13 -3.98 6.70
CA LEU A 131 22.16 -5.44 6.75
C LEU A 131 23.49 -5.98 7.28
N GLU A 132 24.60 -5.26 7.09
CA GLU A 132 25.93 -5.63 7.59
C GLU A 132 26.11 -5.35 9.09
N LEU A 133 25.28 -4.49 9.69
CA LEU A 133 25.35 -4.16 11.13
C LEU A 133 24.85 -5.33 11.98
N VAL A 134 25.52 -5.58 13.11
CA VAL A 134 25.03 -6.52 14.12
C VAL A 134 23.87 -5.93 14.94
N PRO A 135 23.04 -6.75 15.63
CA PRO A 135 21.86 -6.27 16.34
C PRO A 135 22.12 -5.16 17.35
N GLU A 136 23.25 -5.24 18.07
CA GLU A 136 23.67 -4.23 19.05
C GLU A 136 23.98 -2.88 18.38
N GLU A 137 24.75 -2.89 17.28
CA GLU A 137 25.07 -1.69 16.51
C GLU A 137 23.82 -1.02 15.93
N ARG A 138 22.84 -1.82 15.49
CA ARG A 138 21.54 -1.32 15.02
C ARG A 138 20.77 -0.61 16.13
N ALA A 139 20.74 -1.18 17.33
CA ALA A 139 20.07 -0.56 18.48
C ALA A 139 20.79 0.73 18.93
N GLU A 140 22.13 0.73 18.92
CA GLU A 140 22.94 1.91 19.21
C GLU A 140 22.71 3.04 18.19
N LEU A 141 22.61 2.72 16.90
CA LEU A 141 22.32 3.69 15.85
C LEU A 141 20.96 4.37 16.04
N ILE A 142 19.90 3.59 16.35
CA ILE A 142 18.58 4.16 16.70
C ILE A 142 18.67 5.01 17.97
N SER A 143 19.41 4.56 18.97
CA SER A 143 19.60 5.31 20.22
C SER A 143 20.32 6.64 20.00
N GLY A 144 21.29 6.68 19.10
CA GLY A 144 21.96 7.91 18.66
C GLY A 144 20.98 8.88 18.01
N HIS A 145 20.16 8.40 17.07
CA HIS A 145 19.10 9.20 16.47
C HIS A 145 18.08 9.73 17.49
N ALA A 146 17.68 8.90 18.46
CA ALA A 146 16.80 9.34 19.54
C ALA A 146 17.44 10.47 20.36
N ALA A 147 18.73 10.38 20.66
CA ALA A 147 19.45 11.43 21.39
C ALA A 147 19.56 12.73 20.58
N GLU A 148 19.86 12.65 19.27
CA GLU A 148 19.89 13.81 18.39
C GLU A 148 18.54 14.55 18.36
N LEU A 149 17.43 13.81 18.20
CA LEU A 149 16.08 14.37 18.24
C LEU A 149 15.74 14.97 19.61
N GLU A 150 16.16 14.33 20.69
CA GLU A 150 15.94 14.81 22.06
C GLU A 150 16.68 16.14 22.32
N GLU A 151 17.92 16.27 21.84
CA GLU A 151 18.68 17.52 21.96
C GLU A 151 18.07 18.64 21.12
N LEU A 152 17.59 18.34 19.92
CA LEU A 152 16.83 19.31 19.11
C LEU A 152 15.53 19.74 19.80
N ALA A 153 14.86 18.85 20.52
CA ALA A 153 13.62 19.15 21.25
C ALA A 153 13.84 20.06 22.47
N LYS A 154 15.04 20.03 23.05
CA LYS A 154 15.44 20.89 24.18
C LYS A 154 15.92 22.28 23.73
N ALA A 155 16.25 22.45 22.45
CA ALA A 155 16.68 23.74 21.93
C ALA A 155 15.52 24.75 22.00
N ASP A 156 15.80 25.98 22.44
CA ASP A 156 14.79 27.05 22.54
C ASP A 156 14.22 27.43 21.17
N LYS A 157 15.07 27.38 20.13
CA LYS A 157 14.73 27.68 18.72
C LYS A 157 15.60 26.83 17.78
N PRO A 158 15.30 25.53 17.63
CA PRO A 158 16.05 24.70 16.70
C PRO A 158 15.83 25.18 15.27
N ASP A 159 16.88 25.09 14.45
CA ASP A 159 16.78 25.37 13.01
C ASP A 159 15.84 24.35 12.34
N ILE A 160 14.79 24.84 11.68
CA ILE A 160 13.71 23.98 11.15
C ILE A 160 14.22 23.01 10.09
N HIS A 161 15.15 23.44 9.23
CA HIS A 161 15.73 22.57 8.20
C HIS A 161 16.56 21.44 8.83
N THR A 162 17.32 21.74 9.88
CA THR A 162 18.06 20.74 10.66
C THR A 162 17.11 19.75 11.31
N VAL A 163 16.01 20.21 11.90
CA VAL A 163 15.05 19.27 12.49
C VAL A 163 14.38 18.40 11.45
N ASN A 164 13.91 18.98 10.34
CA ASN A 164 13.25 18.21 9.28
C ASN A 164 14.21 17.17 8.68
N ALA A 165 15.46 17.55 8.44
CA ALA A 165 16.49 16.62 7.97
C ALA A 165 16.74 15.48 8.97
N THR A 166 16.85 15.80 10.26
CA THR A 166 17.09 14.82 11.32
C THR A 166 15.89 13.89 11.48
N LEU A 167 14.67 14.42 11.60
CA LEU A 167 13.44 13.61 11.66
C LEU A 167 13.32 12.66 10.47
N THR A 168 13.54 13.15 9.25
CA THR A 168 13.45 12.34 8.04
C THR A 168 14.50 11.22 8.04
N LEU A 169 15.77 11.55 8.32
CA LEU A 169 16.86 10.59 8.33
C LEU A 169 16.69 9.53 9.44
N SER A 170 16.43 9.98 10.67
CA SER A 170 16.24 9.11 11.82
C SER A 170 15.05 8.17 11.63
N THR A 171 13.94 8.67 11.09
CA THR A 171 12.76 7.84 10.79
C THR A 171 13.08 6.80 9.71
N ALA A 172 13.64 7.23 8.58
CA ALA A 172 13.97 6.34 7.46
C ALA A 172 14.93 5.23 7.88
N ARG A 173 16.00 5.57 8.60
CA ARG A 173 16.97 4.60 9.13
C ARG A 173 16.34 3.67 10.15
N THR A 174 15.52 4.18 11.06
CA THR A 174 14.85 3.33 12.05
C THR A 174 13.87 2.36 11.39
N ALA A 175 13.14 2.78 10.34
CA ALA A 175 12.26 1.89 9.57
C ALA A 175 13.04 0.77 8.88
N MET A 176 14.17 1.10 8.23
CA MET A 176 15.08 0.12 7.61
C MET A 176 15.68 -0.86 8.63
N ILE A 177 16.16 -0.35 9.77
CA ILE A 177 16.71 -1.17 10.84
C ILE A 177 15.66 -2.14 11.41
N ASN A 178 14.43 -1.66 11.63
CA ASN A 178 13.32 -2.52 12.04
C ASN A 178 13.02 -3.60 11.01
N LYS A 179 13.05 -3.24 9.72
CA LYS A 179 12.88 -4.19 8.63
C LYS A 179 13.93 -5.29 8.65
N ALA A 180 15.21 -4.93 8.71
CA ALA A 180 16.33 -5.88 8.73
C ALA A 180 16.21 -6.84 9.93
N THR A 181 16.01 -6.29 11.13
CA THR A 181 15.89 -7.10 12.35
C THR A 181 14.66 -8.02 12.33
N ILE A 182 13.52 -7.55 11.81
CA ILE A 182 12.33 -8.39 11.67
C ILE A 182 12.54 -9.52 10.64
N GLN A 183 13.25 -9.26 9.54
CA GLN A 183 13.59 -10.30 8.55
C GLN A 183 14.47 -11.41 9.15
N GLU A 184 15.40 -11.06 10.02
CA GLU A 184 16.19 -12.04 10.78
C GLU A 184 15.33 -12.80 11.79
N ALA A 185 14.52 -12.08 12.58
CA ALA A 185 13.64 -12.63 13.60
C ALA A 185 12.62 -13.63 13.03
N LEU A 186 12.18 -13.44 11.78
CA LEU A 186 11.30 -14.38 11.07
C LEU A 186 11.92 -15.78 10.89
N ARG A 187 13.25 -15.90 10.91
CA ARG A 187 13.99 -17.17 10.79
C ARG A 187 14.20 -17.88 12.14
N MET A 188 13.82 -17.24 13.25
CA MET A 188 14.02 -17.72 14.62
C MET A 188 12.74 -18.29 15.23
N GLY A 189 12.87 -19.03 16.34
CA GLY A 189 11.72 -19.37 17.19
C GLY A 189 11.16 -18.12 17.90
N ASN A 190 9.88 -18.09 18.26
CA ASN A 190 9.23 -16.86 18.78
C ASN A 190 9.93 -16.30 20.03
N ALA A 191 10.23 -17.13 21.02
CA ALA A 191 10.90 -16.67 22.25
C ALA A 191 12.33 -16.17 22.01
N GLU A 192 13.03 -16.72 21.02
CA GLU A 192 14.36 -16.27 20.61
C GLU A 192 14.28 -14.93 19.87
N ALA A 193 13.38 -14.84 18.89
CA ALA A 193 13.09 -13.62 18.13
C ALA A 193 12.71 -12.43 19.02
N GLN A 194 11.89 -12.68 20.05
CA GLN A 194 11.50 -11.65 21.02
C GLN A 194 12.70 -11.15 21.83
N ARG A 195 13.62 -12.04 22.24
CA ARG A 195 14.86 -11.62 22.91
C ARG A 195 15.78 -10.85 21.96
N HIS A 196 15.91 -11.32 20.71
CA HIS A 196 16.72 -10.69 19.66
C HIS A 196 16.27 -9.25 19.38
N SER A 197 14.96 -9.02 19.31
CA SER A 197 14.39 -7.71 18.97
C SER A 197 14.24 -6.75 20.15
N ALA A 198 14.36 -7.21 21.41
CA ALA A 198 13.99 -6.42 22.58
C ALA A 198 14.71 -5.07 22.70
N SER A 199 16.04 -5.06 22.57
CA SER A 199 16.85 -3.83 22.64
C SER A 199 16.51 -2.85 21.52
N LEU A 200 16.23 -3.39 20.32
CA LEU A 200 15.87 -2.61 19.14
C LEU A 200 14.49 -1.97 19.27
N VAL A 201 13.50 -2.70 19.81
CA VAL A 201 12.16 -2.16 20.07
C VAL A 201 12.24 -1.03 21.11
N ALA A 202 12.98 -1.23 22.21
CA ALA A 202 13.17 -0.19 23.23
C ALA A 202 13.85 1.07 22.68
N SER A 203 14.85 0.90 21.81
CA SER A 203 15.51 2.02 21.13
C SER A 203 14.55 2.73 20.17
N THR A 204 13.73 1.97 19.43
CA THR A 204 12.71 2.51 18.53
C THR A 204 11.66 3.31 19.29
N GLU A 205 11.20 2.80 20.43
CA GLU A 205 10.26 3.51 21.31
C GLU A 205 10.82 4.87 21.75
N LYS A 206 12.11 4.92 22.13
CA LYS A 206 12.77 6.18 22.51
C LYS A 206 12.86 7.16 21.34
N MET A 207 13.18 6.67 20.15
CA MET A 207 13.21 7.49 18.93
C MET A 207 11.82 8.06 18.62
N VAL A 208 10.79 7.20 18.62
CA VAL A 208 9.39 7.61 18.39
C VAL A 208 8.93 8.64 19.41
N LYS A 209 9.23 8.44 20.70
CA LYS A 209 8.92 9.42 21.75
C LYS A 209 9.55 10.78 21.48
N SER A 210 10.80 10.80 21.04
CA SER A 210 11.54 12.03 20.74
C SER A 210 10.97 12.72 19.50
N ALA A 211 10.63 11.95 18.46
CA ALA A 211 9.95 12.46 17.26
C ALA A 211 8.57 13.06 17.59
N CYS A 212 7.74 12.37 18.39
CA CYS A 212 6.45 12.89 18.85
C CYS A 212 6.59 14.20 19.62
N THR A 213 7.63 14.32 20.46
CA THR A 213 7.90 15.54 21.23
C THR A 213 8.23 16.72 20.32
N LEU A 214 9.08 16.49 19.31
CA LEU A 214 9.37 17.51 18.30
C LEU A 214 8.12 17.92 17.54
N LEU A 215 7.39 16.96 16.97
CA LEU A 215 6.21 17.23 16.14
C LEU A 215 5.06 17.92 16.92
N ALA A 216 5.02 17.79 18.24
CA ALA A 216 4.04 18.48 19.08
C ALA A 216 4.33 19.98 19.28
N ASN A 217 5.56 20.43 19.04
CA ASN A 217 5.92 21.83 19.24
C ASN A 217 5.36 22.72 18.11
N ASP A 218 4.95 23.95 18.44
CA ASP A 218 4.23 24.88 17.55
C ASP A 218 4.99 25.30 16.26
N LEU A 219 6.27 24.93 16.13
CA LEU A 219 7.15 25.27 15.00
C LEU A 219 6.78 24.54 13.69
N TYR A 220 6.01 23.45 13.73
CA TYR A 220 5.84 22.55 12.58
C TYR A 220 4.62 22.83 11.70
N LYS A 221 4.32 24.09 11.39
CA LYS A 221 3.03 24.44 10.77
C LYS A 221 2.92 24.18 9.26
N GLU A 222 3.97 24.25 8.43
CA GLU A 222 3.80 24.07 6.96
C GLU A 222 4.98 23.37 6.25
N ASP A 223 6.24 23.60 6.67
CA ASP A 223 7.42 23.25 5.85
C ASP A 223 7.78 21.75 5.79
N LEU A 224 7.52 20.98 6.86
CA LEU A 224 7.96 19.58 6.95
C LEU A 224 7.30 18.69 5.88
N ILE A 225 5.99 18.79 5.70
CA ILE A 225 5.27 17.90 4.76
C ILE A 225 5.65 18.23 3.31
N ALA A 226 5.82 19.51 2.98
CA ALA A 226 6.28 19.91 1.66
C ALA A 226 7.71 19.43 1.36
N GLU A 227 8.64 19.55 2.32
CA GLU A 227 10.01 19.04 2.18
C GLU A 227 10.05 17.51 2.03
N LEU A 228 9.21 16.78 2.77
CA LEU A 228 9.09 15.32 2.68
C LEU A 228 8.64 14.84 1.30
N VAL A 229 7.65 15.52 0.70
CA VAL A 229 7.18 15.20 -0.66
C VAL A 229 8.28 15.43 -1.69
N GLN A 230 9.01 16.55 -1.58
CA GLN A 230 10.09 16.90 -2.53
C GLN A 230 11.28 15.94 -2.48
N ARG A 231 11.55 15.34 -1.32
CA ARG A 231 12.67 14.38 -1.11
C ARG A 231 12.29 12.93 -1.35
N SER A 232 11.04 12.66 -1.75
CA SER A 232 10.64 11.31 -2.15
C SER A 232 11.58 10.77 -3.25
N ASN A 233 11.87 9.48 -3.19
CA ASN A 233 12.51 8.73 -4.27
C ASN A 233 11.66 7.50 -4.69
N GLY A 234 10.41 7.44 -4.24
CA GLY A 234 9.46 6.36 -4.53
C GLY A 234 9.69 5.03 -3.80
N THR A 235 10.70 4.95 -2.93
CA THR A 235 11.00 3.73 -2.15
C THR A 235 9.98 3.47 -1.05
N VAL A 236 9.87 2.21 -0.60
CA VAL A 236 9.00 1.81 0.51
C VAL A 236 9.40 2.54 1.80
N VAL A 237 10.70 2.75 2.03
CA VAL A 237 11.20 3.47 3.21
C VAL A 237 10.73 4.92 3.22
N GLN A 238 10.76 5.59 2.08
CA GLN A 238 10.27 6.97 1.99
C GLN A 238 8.77 7.04 2.25
N HIS A 239 7.99 6.11 1.67
CA HIS A 239 6.56 6.00 1.97
C HIS A 239 6.31 5.77 3.48
N MET A 240 6.98 4.79 4.09
CA MET A 240 6.90 4.53 5.54
C MET A 240 7.27 5.78 6.37
N THR A 241 8.29 6.52 5.94
CA THR A 241 8.76 7.75 6.61
C THR A 241 7.72 8.85 6.54
N ARG A 242 7.15 9.12 5.35
CA ARG A 242 6.13 10.15 5.18
C ARG A 242 4.83 9.81 5.90
N VAL A 243 4.39 8.56 5.79
CA VAL A 243 3.21 8.04 6.49
C VAL A 243 3.38 8.15 8.01
N PHE A 244 4.56 7.80 8.54
CA PHE A 244 4.87 7.99 9.97
C PHE A 244 4.77 9.46 10.38
N LEU A 245 5.51 10.36 9.71
CA LEU A 245 5.59 11.77 10.11
C LEU A 245 4.25 12.49 9.96
N MET A 246 3.55 12.28 8.84
CA MET A 246 2.20 12.82 8.61
C MET A 246 1.19 12.21 9.57
N GLY A 247 1.29 10.91 9.85
CA GLY A 247 0.39 10.22 10.75
C GLY A 247 0.52 10.64 12.20
N VAL A 248 1.75 10.80 12.70
CA VAL A 248 1.98 11.34 14.04
C VAL A 248 1.48 12.79 14.14
N SER A 249 1.76 13.61 13.12
CA SER A 249 1.26 14.99 13.07
C SER A 249 -0.27 15.05 13.10
N PHE A 250 -0.94 14.16 12.35
CA PHE A 250 -2.39 14.07 12.35
C PHE A 250 -2.97 13.53 13.66
N LEU A 251 -2.32 12.55 14.31
CA LEU A 251 -2.69 12.07 15.64
C LEU A 251 -2.63 13.18 16.70
N LEU A 252 -1.54 13.96 16.69
CA LEU A 252 -1.38 15.09 17.60
C LEU A 252 -2.43 16.17 17.35
N TYR A 253 -2.70 16.48 16.07
CA TYR A 253 -3.76 17.39 15.67
C TYR A 253 -5.13 16.92 16.13
N TYR A 254 -5.48 15.64 15.90
CA TYR A 254 -6.72 15.04 16.39
C TYR A 254 -6.88 15.25 17.89
N ASN A 255 -5.82 14.96 18.65
CA ASN A 255 -5.84 15.08 20.11
C ASN A 255 -6.02 16.54 20.55
N GLN A 256 -5.34 17.48 19.88
CA GLN A 256 -5.49 18.91 20.13
C GLN A 256 -6.89 19.41 19.80
N GLN A 257 -7.48 19.00 18.69
CA GLN A 257 -8.85 19.38 18.31
C GLN A 257 -9.87 18.83 19.31
N TYR A 258 -9.68 17.62 19.81
CA TYR A 258 -10.55 17.06 20.84
C TYR A 258 -10.43 17.81 22.18
N ALA A 259 -9.20 18.05 22.65
CA ALA A 259 -8.97 18.69 23.95
C ALA A 259 -9.27 20.20 23.94
N GLY A 260 -8.99 20.89 22.84
CA GLY A 260 -9.09 22.34 22.71
C GLY A 260 -10.40 22.85 22.10
N THR A 261 -11.26 21.98 21.58
CA THR A 261 -12.51 22.39 20.92
C THR A 261 -13.70 21.51 21.33
N SER A 262 -14.92 21.93 20.99
CA SER A 262 -16.12 21.13 21.16
C SER A 262 -16.29 20.09 20.03
N LEU A 263 -15.22 19.43 19.60
CA LEU A 263 -15.18 18.59 18.40
C LEU A 263 -16.30 17.54 18.37
N ALA A 264 -16.42 16.72 19.42
CA ALA A 264 -17.44 15.68 19.50
C ALA A 264 -18.86 16.27 19.42
N ASN A 265 -19.11 17.42 20.06
CA ASN A 265 -20.43 18.07 20.00
C ASN A 265 -20.75 18.64 18.62
N ARG A 266 -19.75 19.19 17.92
CA ARG A 266 -19.91 19.65 16.53
C ARG A 266 -20.27 18.48 15.61
N ILE A 267 -19.58 17.35 15.74
CA ILE A 267 -19.87 16.15 14.97
C ILE A 267 -21.29 15.64 15.28
N ARG A 268 -21.68 15.54 16.56
CA ARG A 268 -23.04 15.13 16.96
C ARG A 268 -24.12 16.01 16.35
N ALA A 269 -23.94 17.34 16.39
CA ALA A 269 -24.92 18.30 15.88
C ALA A 269 -25.19 18.13 14.38
N HIS A 270 -24.18 17.71 13.60
CA HIS A 270 -24.29 17.52 12.16
C HIS A 270 -24.32 16.05 11.72
N PHE A 271 -24.35 15.10 12.67
CA PHE A 271 -24.17 13.67 12.36
C PHE A 271 -25.22 13.14 11.40
N ALA A 272 -26.48 13.49 11.69
CA ALA A 272 -27.65 13.13 10.92
C ALA A 272 -27.53 13.52 9.45
N GLU A 273 -27.12 14.78 9.22
CA GLU A 273 -27.05 15.39 7.90
C GLU A 273 -25.83 14.91 7.11
N ARG A 274 -24.67 14.79 7.77
CA ARG A 274 -23.38 14.58 7.08
C ARG A 274 -22.95 13.13 6.98
N TYR A 275 -23.23 12.31 7.99
CA TYR A 275 -22.57 11.00 8.09
C TYR A 275 -23.52 9.81 8.16
N ARG A 276 -24.76 10.01 8.61
CA ARG A 276 -25.67 8.89 8.88
C ARG A 276 -25.89 7.98 7.67
N SER A 277 -26.11 8.57 6.49
CA SER A 277 -26.32 7.82 5.25
C SER A 277 -25.12 6.95 4.87
N HIS A 278 -23.91 7.38 5.22
CA HIS A 278 -22.70 6.58 5.02
C HIS A 278 -22.66 5.40 5.98
N TYR A 279 -22.94 5.62 7.26
CA TYR A 279 -22.89 4.57 8.29
C TYR A 279 -24.04 3.57 8.23
N GLN A 280 -25.22 3.96 7.74
CA GLN A 280 -26.34 3.03 7.47
C GLN A 280 -25.95 1.92 6.48
N ARG A 281 -25.04 2.21 5.54
CA ARG A 281 -24.53 1.19 4.59
C ARG A 281 -23.62 0.17 5.24
N LEU A 282 -22.97 0.53 6.36
CA LEU A 282 -22.09 -0.37 7.12
C LEU A 282 -22.85 -1.15 8.20
N LEU A 283 -23.91 -0.55 8.76
CA LEU A 283 -24.77 -1.12 9.79
C LEU A 283 -26.24 -1.17 9.33
N PRO A 284 -26.57 -1.94 8.27
CA PRO A 284 -27.91 -1.93 7.68
C PRO A 284 -29.00 -2.50 8.59
N HIS A 285 -28.62 -3.23 9.64
CA HIS A 285 -29.53 -3.82 10.63
C HIS A 285 -29.90 -2.85 11.76
N VAL A 286 -29.17 -1.76 11.93
CA VAL A 286 -29.45 -0.73 12.94
C VAL A 286 -30.45 0.27 12.36
N ASP A 287 -31.46 0.64 13.15
CA ASP A 287 -32.42 1.66 12.75
C ASP A 287 -31.72 3.01 12.53
N GLU A 288 -32.15 3.74 11.51
CA GLU A 288 -31.53 5.02 11.13
C GLU A 288 -31.56 6.04 12.28
N SER A 289 -32.60 6.03 13.12
CA SER A 289 -32.70 6.93 14.28
C SER A 289 -31.73 6.58 15.41
N ASP A 290 -31.30 5.33 15.49
CA ASP A 290 -30.32 4.84 16.48
C ASP A 290 -28.87 4.98 16.01
N LEU A 291 -28.65 5.27 14.71
CA LEU A 291 -27.33 5.59 14.17
C LEU A 291 -26.88 6.98 14.62
N THR A 292 -25.96 6.94 15.59
CA THR A 292 -25.38 8.10 16.28
C THR A 292 -23.85 8.02 16.26
N LEU A 293 -23.18 9.08 16.73
CA LEU A 293 -21.72 9.09 16.86
C LEU A 293 -21.22 7.95 17.76
N GLU A 294 -21.97 7.63 18.79
CA GLU A 294 -21.68 6.57 19.75
C GLU A 294 -21.83 5.17 19.15
N ARG A 295 -22.58 5.01 18.04
CA ARG A 295 -22.55 3.77 17.23
C ARG A 295 -21.32 3.69 16.34
N VAL A 296 -20.73 4.83 15.96
CA VAL A 296 -19.49 4.82 15.17
C VAL A 296 -18.30 4.51 16.07
N PHE A 297 -18.17 5.22 17.19
CA PHE A 297 -17.07 5.07 18.14
C PHE A 297 -17.55 4.34 19.39
N TRP A 298 -17.12 3.10 19.58
CA TRP A 298 -17.32 2.36 20.81
C TRP A 298 -16.77 3.16 22.01
N GLY A 299 -17.61 3.38 23.02
CA GLY A 299 -17.26 4.24 24.17
C GLY A 299 -17.24 5.74 23.87
N GLY A 300 -17.61 6.15 22.66
CA GLY A 300 -17.59 7.54 22.20
C GLY A 300 -16.21 8.01 21.73
N MET A 301 -16.17 9.17 21.06
CA MET A 301 -14.90 9.82 20.71
C MET A 301 -14.19 10.32 21.98
N ARG A 302 -12.87 10.14 22.03
CA ARG A 302 -12.03 10.59 23.15
C ARG A 302 -10.66 11.11 22.71
N SER A 303 -10.00 11.83 23.62
CA SER A 303 -8.57 12.12 23.54
C SER A 303 -7.74 10.86 23.73
N LEU A 304 -6.55 10.87 23.17
CA LEU A 304 -5.52 9.86 23.34
C LEU A 304 -4.56 10.29 24.46
N THR A 305 -4.14 9.33 25.26
CA THR A 305 -3.01 9.49 26.19
C THR A 305 -1.69 9.53 25.43
N LEU A 306 -0.62 10.01 26.08
CA LEU A 306 0.72 10.03 25.48
C LEU A 306 1.24 8.62 25.17
N GLU A 307 0.88 7.65 26.00
CA GLU A 307 1.20 6.23 25.80
C GLU A 307 0.52 5.69 24.54
N GLU A 308 -0.78 5.95 24.35
CA GLU A 308 -1.49 5.53 23.14
C GLU A 308 -0.93 6.18 21.88
N ILE A 309 -0.62 7.48 21.93
CA ILE A 309 0.00 8.17 20.79
C ILE A 309 1.33 7.53 20.43
N ARG A 310 2.17 7.19 21.42
CA ARG A 310 3.44 6.50 21.22
C ARG A 310 3.23 5.12 20.60
N ASP A 311 2.32 4.32 21.12
CA ASP A 311 2.10 2.94 20.66
C ASP A 311 1.51 2.92 19.24
N PHE A 312 0.62 3.88 18.92
CA PHE A 312 0.09 4.06 17.57
C PHE A 312 1.18 4.52 16.60
N ALA A 313 2.01 5.48 17.02
CA ALA A 313 3.13 5.98 16.23
C ALA A 313 4.15 4.87 15.91
N MET A 314 4.43 3.97 16.87
CA MET A 314 5.25 2.79 16.59
C MET A 314 4.62 1.89 15.53
N GLY A 315 3.30 1.69 15.57
CA GLY A 315 2.55 1.02 14.51
C GLY A 315 2.69 1.70 13.15
N TYR A 316 2.64 3.03 13.09
CA TYR A 316 2.76 3.78 11.84
C TYR A 316 4.16 3.64 11.24
N LEU A 317 5.19 3.61 12.08
CA LEU A 317 6.57 3.44 11.65
C LEU A 317 6.81 2.08 10.98
N VAL A 318 6.17 1.02 11.47
CA VAL A 318 6.41 -0.36 11.03
C VAL A 318 5.26 -0.95 10.19
N HIS A 319 4.25 -0.16 9.83
CA HIS A 319 3.02 -0.66 9.21
C HIS A 319 3.26 -1.50 7.94
N ASP A 320 4.32 -1.17 7.22
CA ASP A 320 4.68 -1.76 5.94
C ASP A 320 5.91 -2.69 6.00
N VAL A 321 6.37 -3.01 7.21
CA VAL A 321 7.56 -3.84 7.44
C VAL A 321 7.44 -5.25 6.83
N GLY A 322 6.22 -5.69 6.51
CA GLY A 322 5.95 -6.94 5.82
C GLY A 322 6.28 -6.94 4.32
N LYS A 323 6.51 -5.78 3.68
CA LYS A 323 6.84 -5.70 2.25
C LYS A 323 8.22 -6.30 1.98
N THR A 324 8.35 -7.13 0.95
CA THR A 324 9.66 -7.68 0.51
C THR A 324 10.26 -6.81 -0.59
N GLU A 325 11.56 -6.98 -0.86
CA GLU A 325 12.29 -6.26 -1.92
C GLU A 325 11.70 -6.45 -3.33
N ASP A 326 10.88 -7.48 -3.56
CA ASP A 326 10.19 -7.68 -4.84
C ASP A 326 8.77 -7.08 -4.91
N ILE A 327 8.22 -6.56 -3.80
CA ILE A 327 6.85 -6.00 -3.74
C ILE A 327 6.94 -4.48 -3.89
N GLU A 328 7.65 -4.01 -4.92
CA GLU A 328 7.60 -2.62 -5.35
C GLU A 328 6.40 -2.51 -6.30
N TYR A 329 5.23 -2.18 -5.75
CA TYR A 329 4.04 -1.71 -6.49
C TYR A 329 3.97 -2.16 -7.95
N HIS A 330 3.57 -3.42 -8.15
CA HIS A 330 3.13 -3.95 -9.43
C HIS A 330 1.77 -3.33 -9.84
N GLU A 331 1.65 -2.00 -9.81
CA GLU A 331 0.42 -1.27 -10.16
C GLU A 331 0.42 -0.73 -11.60
N GLY A 332 1.31 -1.25 -12.44
CA GLY A 332 1.09 -1.26 -13.89
C GLY A 332 0.19 -2.44 -14.29
N GLU A 333 -0.55 -2.32 -15.39
CA GLU A 333 -1.37 -3.44 -15.91
C GLU A 333 -0.55 -4.72 -16.15
N GLU A 334 0.77 -4.58 -16.36
CA GLU A 334 1.70 -5.70 -16.39
C GLU A 334 2.18 -6.06 -14.98
N GLY A 335 1.57 -7.09 -14.39
CA GLY A 335 2.19 -7.85 -13.31
C GLY A 335 1.58 -7.71 -11.90
N PHE A 336 0.47 -7.00 -11.71
CA PHE A 336 -0.28 -6.96 -10.45
C PHE A 336 -0.64 -8.38 -9.97
N ASP A 337 0.02 -8.83 -8.90
CA ASP A 337 -0.28 -10.09 -8.22
C ASP A 337 -0.90 -9.75 -6.87
N ARG A 338 -2.24 -9.71 -6.86
CA ARG A 338 -3.02 -9.38 -5.68
C ARG A 338 -2.64 -10.28 -4.50
N GLU A 339 -2.38 -11.56 -4.72
CA GLU A 339 -2.00 -12.47 -3.64
C GLU A 339 -0.65 -12.10 -3.04
N LYS A 340 0.32 -11.63 -3.84
CA LYS A 340 1.59 -11.13 -3.31
C LYS A 340 1.43 -9.84 -2.52
N VAL A 341 0.66 -8.88 -3.03
CA VAL A 341 0.43 -7.59 -2.37
C VAL A 341 -0.27 -7.81 -1.03
N VAL A 342 -1.32 -8.63 -0.98
CA VAL A 342 -2.09 -8.92 0.25
C VAL A 342 -1.24 -9.59 1.34
N ARG A 343 -0.13 -10.26 1.00
CA ARG A 343 0.67 -10.96 2.01
C ARG A 343 1.43 -10.03 2.95
N HIS A 344 1.74 -8.80 2.56
CA HIS A 344 2.58 -7.93 3.39
C HIS A 344 1.92 -7.64 4.74
N VAL A 345 0.62 -7.34 4.78
CA VAL A 345 -0.10 -7.10 6.04
C VAL A 345 -0.12 -8.34 6.94
N LYS A 346 -0.21 -9.55 6.37
CA LYS A 346 -0.22 -10.79 7.15
C LYS A 346 1.16 -11.14 7.70
N ILE A 347 2.19 -10.98 6.88
CA ILE A 347 3.58 -11.20 7.28
C ILE A 347 3.96 -10.18 8.34
N GLY A 348 3.65 -8.89 8.10
CA GLY A 348 3.88 -7.79 9.03
C GLY A 348 3.16 -8.03 10.37
N TYR A 349 1.85 -8.28 10.34
CA TYR A 349 1.07 -8.57 11.55
C TYR A 349 1.71 -9.69 12.39
N LYS A 350 1.97 -10.85 11.78
CA LYS A 350 2.55 -11.99 12.50
C LYS A 350 3.96 -11.73 12.99
N ALA A 351 4.77 -11.05 12.19
CA ALA A 351 6.13 -10.70 12.57
C ALA A 351 6.12 -9.78 13.80
N VAL A 352 5.37 -8.69 13.76
CA VAL A 352 5.30 -7.74 14.88
C VAL A 352 4.66 -8.43 16.10
N MET A 353 3.53 -9.13 15.93
CA MET A 353 2.81 -9.78 17.04
C MET A 353 3.58 -10.94 17.70
N GLU A 354 4.23 -11.79 16.90
CA GLU A 354 4.76 -13.08 17.39
C GLU A 354 6.29 -13.11 17.52
N LYS A 355 7.00 -12.28 16.74
CA LYS A 355 8.48 -12.29 16.67
C LYS A 355 9.12 -11.12 17.40
N THR A 356 8.35 -10.14 17.83
CA THR A 356 8.88 -8.95 18.51
C THR A 356 8.22 -8.70 19.86
N VAL A 357 8.74 -7.71 20.58
CA VAL A 357 8.16 -7.21 21.83
C VAL A 357 7.49 -5.85 21.64
N TYR A 358 7.11 -5.49 20.40
CA TYR A 358 6.27 -4.32 20.16
C TYR A 358 4.92 -4.45 20.90
N PRO A 359 4.29 -3.34 21.31
CA PRO A 359 2.93 -3.34 21.79
C PRO A 359 1.99 -3.91 20.73
N ARG A 360 0.91 -4.54 21.19
CA ARG A 360 0.00 -5.30 20.31
C ARG A 360 -0.71 -4.37 19.33
N GLU A 361 -0.94 -3.12 19.73
CA GLU A 361 -1.46 -2.01 18.96
C GLU A 361 -0.67 -1.82 17.66
N ALA A 362 0.66 -1.84 17.73
CA ALA A 362 1.52 -1.71 16.55
C ALA A 362 1.32 -2.86 15.56
N ALA A 363 1.13 -4.09 16.07
CA ALA A 363 0.83 -5.24 15.23
C ALA A 363 -0.56 -5.13 14.59
N LEU A 364 -1.59 -4.69 15.32
CA LEU A 364 -2.94 -4.50 14.76
C LEU A 364 -2.94 -3.45 13.65
N ILE A 365 -2.26 -2.33 13.85
CA ILE A 365 -2.10 -1.29 12.82
C ILE A 365 -1.42 -1.87 11.57
N THR A 366 -0.32 -2.59 11.74
CA THR A 366 0.40 -3.29 10.66
C THR A 366 -0.50 -4.27 9.90
N GLY A 367 -1.36 -5.00 10.61
CA GLY A 367 -2.25 -5.99 10.01
C GLY A 367 -3.51 -5.42 9.37
N TYR A 368 -4.00 -4.28 9.83
CA TYR A 368 -5.38 -3.82 9.58
C TYR A 368 -5.48 -2.50 8.79
N HIS A 369 -4.38 -1.86 8.41
CA HIS A 369 -4.39 -0.58 7.68
C HIS A 369 -4.87 -0.65 6.21
N HIS A 370 -5.40 -1.80 5.78
CA HIS A 370 -6.04 -1.98 4.47
C HIS A 370 -7.39 -2.71 4.61
N GLU A 371 -8.07 -2.60 5.75
CA GLU A 371 -9.33 -3.31 5.98
C GLU A 371 -10.50 -2.70 5.23
N TYR A 372 -10.54 -1.37 5.13
CA TYR A 372 -11.55 -0.62 4.38
C TYR A 372 -13.00 -1.00 4.73
N TYR A 373 -13.28 -1.19 6.02
CA TYR A 373 -14.58 -1.67 6.52
C TYR A 373 -15.10 -2.94 5.82
N GLY A 374 -14.19 -3.80 5.36
CA GLY A 374 -14.55 -5.04 4.65
C GLY A 374 -14.94 -4.85 3.19
N ALA A 375 -14.74 -3.65 2.60
CA ALA A 375 -14.98 -3.41 1.18
C ALA A 375 -14.21 -4.43 0.29
N PRO A 376 -14.75 -4.83 -0.88
CA PRO A 376 -14.15 -5.88 -1.71
C PRO A 376 -12.71 -5.62 -2.16
N SER A 377 -12.27 -4.36 -2.22
CA SER A 377 -10.90 -3.97 -2.55
C SER A 377 -9.92 -4.03 -1.37
N GLY A 378 -10.41 -4.12 -0.12
CA GLY A 378 -9.56 -4.23 1.07
C GLY A 378 -8.96 -5.62 1.26
N TYR A 379 -7.92 -5.71 2.09
CA TYR A 379 -7.17 -6.95 2.29
C TYR A 379 -6.39 -7.12 3.61
N GLY A 380 -6.83 -6.54 4.73
CA GLY A 380 -6.20 -6.75 6.04
C GLY A 380 -6.33 -8.15 6.67
N TYR A 381 -5.69 -8.36 7.83
CA TYR A 381 -5.68 -9.62 8.58
C TYR A 381 -6.99 -9.90 9.35
N PHE A 382 -7.70 -8.87 9.82
CA PHE A 382 -8.94 -8.97 10.61
C PHE A 382 -10.10 -9.53 9.80
N ARG A 383 -10.24 -9.18 8.51
CA ARG A 383 -11.37 -9.66 7.69
C ARG A 383 -11.49 -11.18 7.63
N GLU A 384 -10.37 -11.90 7.67
CA GLU A 384 -10.36 -13.37 7.66
C GLU A 384 -10.89 -13.94 8.98
N LEU A 385 -10.51 -13.30 10.10
CA LEU A 385 -11.00 -13.63 11.43
C LEU A 385 -12.50 -13.36 11.53
N LEU A 386 -12.93 -12.17 11.09
CA LEU A 386 -14.33 -11.75 11.08
C LEU A 386 -15.19 -12.67 10.21
N THR A 387 -14.69 -13.06 9.03
CA THR A 387 -15.40 -14.00 8.15
C THR A 387 -15.61 -15.35 8.82
N ARG A 388 -14.57 -15.91 9.47
CA ARG A 388 -14.70 -17.17 10.21
C ARG A 388 -15.64 -17.04 11.40
N TYR A 389 -15.58 -15.94 12.13
CA TYR A 389 -16.49 -15.67 13.26
C TYR A 389 -17.95 -15.67 12.81
N LYS A 390 -18.28 -14.96 11.71
CA LYS A 390 -19.64 -14.94 11.15
C LYS A 390 -20.09 -16.30 10.59
N GLN A 391 -19.17 -17.11 10.06
CA GLN A 391 -19.50 -18.48 9.64
C GLN A 391 -19.87 -19.37 10.83
N MET A 392 -19.22 -19.20 11.98
CA MET A 392 -19.51 -19.95 13.19
C MET A 392 -20.69 -19.39 13.97
N ASN A 393 -20.99 -18.10 13.80
CA ASN A 393 -22.08 -17.39 14.49
C ASN A 393 -22.92 -16.60 13.46
N PRO A 394 -23.78 -17.26 12.67
CA PRO A 394 -24.51 -16.61 11.58
C PRO A 394 -25.43 -15.48 12.02
N ASP A 395 -25.95 -15.55 13.25
CA ASP A 395 -26.86 -14.56 13.83
C ASP A 395 -26.12 -13.41 14.53
N ALA A 396 -24.78 -13.46 14.60
CA ALA A 396 -24.00 -12.42 15.27
C ALA A 396 -24.08 -11.09 14.49
N GLN A 397 -24.49 -10.04 15.20
CA GLN A 397 -24.54 -8.68 14.71
C GLN A 397 -23.44 -7.83 15.36
N ILE A 398 -22.87 -6.93 14.57
CA ILE A 398 -21.84 -6.00 15.02
C ILE A 398 -22.47 -4.62 15.00
N ASP A 399 -22.69 -4.04 16.17
CA ASP A 399 -23.50 -2.83 16.31
C ASP A 399 -22.68 -1.54 16.34
N HIS A 400 -21.35 -1.66 16.32
CA HIS A 400 -20.44 -0.53 16.37
C HIS A 400 -19.38 -0.60 15.26
N LEU A 401 -18.86 0.54 14.84
CA LEU A 401 -17.92 0.57 13.73
C LEU A 401 -16.46 0.48 14.15
N MET A 402 -16.02 1.24 15.15
CA MET A 402 -14.62 1.22 15.55
C MET A 402 -14.41 1.42 17.05
N SER A 403 -13.26 0.96 17.53
CA SER A 403 -12.80 1.15 18.91
C SER A 403 -11.37 1.68 18.94
N TYR A 404 -11.05 2.46 19.97
CA TYR A 404 -9.68 2.83 20.35
C TYR A 404 -8.94 1.67 21.02
N GLU A 405 -9.69 0.76 21.65
CA GLU A 405 -9.21 -0.38 22.40
C GLU A 405 -9.25 -1.66 21.55
N MET A 406 -8.41 -2.64 21.92
CA MET A 406 -8.29 -3.89 21.17
C MET A 406 -9.40 -4.88 21.51
N GLU A 407 -9.89 -4.85 22.75
CA GLU A 407 -10.82 -5.82 23.31
C GLU A 407 -12.13 -5.86 22.52
N PRO A 408 -12.82 -4.73 22.23
CA PRO A 408 -14.04 -4.77 21.41
C PRO A 408 -13.81 -5.32 20.00
N LEU A 409 -12.60 -5.20 19.45
CA LEU A 409 -12.27 -5.75 18.15
C LEU A 409 -12.03 -7.26 18.21
N ILE A 410 -11.32 -7.73 19.24
CA ILE A 410 -11.08 -9.16 19.50
C ILE A 410 -12.39 -9.89 19.77
N ASP A 411 -13.32 -9.24 20.46
CA ASP A 411 -14.64 -9.77 20.80
C ASP A 411 -15.68 -9.58 19.67
N TYR A 412 -15.25 -9.08 18.50
CA TYR A 412 -16.09 -8.83 17.32
C TYR A 412 -17.29 -7.89 17.60
N GLN A 413 -17.13 -6.95 18.53
CA GLN A 413 -18.12 -5.91 18.84
C GLN A 413 -18.00 -4.68 17.93
N VAL A 414 -16.85 -4.52 17.26
CA VAL A 414 -16.59 -3.45 16.28
C VAL A 414 -16.06 -4.01 14.95
N LEU A 415 -16.21 -3.23 13.87
CA LEU A 415 -15.70 -3.58 12.53
C LEU A 415 -14.26 -3.14 12.26
N ALA A 416 -13.71 -2.22 13.06
CA ALA A 416 -12.42 -1.62 12.78
C ALA A 416 -11.70 -1.14 14.05
N TYR A 417 -10.39 -0.96 13.89
CA TYR A 417 -9.51 -0.42 14.91
C TYR A 417 -9.20 1.05 14.59
N PHE A 418 -9.54 1.98 15.48
CA PHE A 418 -9.44 3.42 15.27
C PHE A 418 -8.06 3.88 14.73
N PRO A 419 -6.91 3.51 15.33
CA PRO A 419 -5.63 4.01 14.83
C PRO A 419 -5.26 3.45 13.46
N ALA A 420 -5.73 2.24 13.11
CA ALA A 420 -5.58 1.70 11.76
C ALA A 420 -6.47 2.47 10.75
N LYS A 421 -7.68 2.88 11.17
CA LYS A 421 -8.57 3.73 10.34
C LYS A 421 -8.01 5.12 10.09
N MET A 422 -7.30 5.70 11.06
CA MET A 422 -6.54 6.93 10.83
C MET A 422 -5.43 6.69 9.80
N LEU A 423 -4.66 5.60 9.97
CA LEU A 423 -3.58 5.25 9.05
C LEU A 423 -4.05 5.01 7.61
N GLU A 424 -5.22 4.37 7.41
CA GLU A 424 -5.81 4.15 6.08
C GLU A 424 -5.96 5.45 5.26
N VAL A 425 -6.33 6.56 5.91
CA VAL A 425 -6.47 7.85 5.22
C VAL A 425 -5.11 8.39 4.78
N ILE A 426 -4.14 8.32 5.69
CA ILE A 426 -2.78 8.83 5.51
C ILE A 426 -2.05 8.03 4.43
N ASP A 427 -2.14 6.69 4.51
CA ASP A 427 -1.49 5.75 3.60
C ASP A 427 -1.99 5.94 2.15
N VAL A 428 -3.31 6.01 1.96
CA VAL A 428 -3.90 6.24 0.64
C VAL A 428 -3.57 7.65 0.14
N PHE A 429 -3.62 8.67 1.00
CA PHE A 429 -3.28 10.04 0.61
C PHE A 429 -1.81 10.17 0.16
N ASP A 430 -0.87 9.61 0.94
CA ASP A 430 0.56 9.61 0.61
C ASP A 430 0.79 8.87 -0.71
N SER A 431 0.18 7.69 -0.86
CA SER A 431 0.22 6.91 -2.07
C SER A 431 -0.23 7.70 -3.31
N LEU A 432 -1.31 8.48 -3.22
CA LEU A 432 -1.86 9.22 -4.37
C LEU A 432 -1.09 10.50 -4.70
N THR A 433 -0.37 11.06 -3.74
CA THR A 433 0.39 12.31 -3.87
C THR A 433 1.89 12.12 -4.15
N ASP A 434 2.42 10.89 -4.02
CA ASP A 434 3.86 10.63 -4.21
C ASP A 434 4.34 10.99 -5.64
N PRO A 435 5.25 11.97 -5.80
CA PRO A 435 5.71 12.44 -7.09
C PRO A 435 6.53 11.43 -7.88
N ASN A 436 7.04 10.38 -7.23
CA ASN A 436 7.90 9.38 -7.87
C ASN A 436 7.16 8.09 -8.23
N ARG A 437 5.82 8.09 -8.22
CA ARG A 437 5.06 6.97 -8.75
C ARG A 437 5.34 6.77 -10.24
N LEU A 438 5.87 5.59 -10.57
CA LEU A 438 6.34 5.26 -11.92
C LEU A 438 5.24 5.17 -12.98
N TYR A 439 3.99 4.89 -12.59
CA TYR A 439 2.91 4.53 -13.52
C TYR A 439 1.74 5.51 -13.56
N ARG A 440 1.82 6.58 -12.75
CA ARG A 440 0.75 7.57 -12.65
C ARG A 440 1.34 8.91 -12.22
N LYS A 441 0.85 9.98 -12.85
CA LYS A 441 1.14 11.35 -12.41
C LYS A 441 0.60 11.56 -10.99
N PRO A 442 1.42 12.09 -10.05
CA PRO A 442 0.93 12.43 -8.71
C PRO A 442 -0.28 13.34 -8.81
N LEU A 443 -1.26 13.11 -7.94
CA LEU A 443 -2.32 14.07 -7.73
C LEU A 443 -1.84 15.19 -6.83
N THR A 444 -2.44 16.37 -7.00
CA THR A 444 -2.38 17.40 -5.98
C THR A 444 -3.12 16.95 -4.71
N PRO A 445 -2.81 17.54 -3.54
CA PRO A 445 -3.57 17.32 -2.32
C PRO A 445 -5.08 17.53 -2.50
N ASP A 446 -5.52 18.61 -3.17
CA ASP A 446 -6.94 18.90 -3.43
C ASP A 446 -7.60 17.79 -4.28
N GLU A 447 -6.95 17.37 -5.38
CA GLU A 447 -7.45 16.27 -6.21
C GLU A 447 -7.51 14.95 -5.44
N THR A 448 -6.55 14.72 -4.54
CA THR A 448 -6.51 13.52 -3.71
C THR A 448 -7.67 13.46 -2.73
N ILE A 449 -8.00 14.57 -2.07
CA ILE A 449 -9.19 14.66 -1.20
C ILE A 449 -10.46 14.44 -2.02
N ALA A 450 -10.57 15.02 -3.22
CA ALA A 450 -11.72 14.79 -4.08
C ALA A 450 -11.89 13.30 -4.46
N VAL A 451 -10.78 12.60 -4.76
CA VAL A 451 -10.79 11.15 -5.01
C VAL A 451 -11.18 10.35 -3.76
N LEU A 452 -10.65 10.69 -2.58
CA LEU A 452 -11.01 10.02 -1.33
C LEU A 452 -12.50 10.19 -1.01
N ARG A 453 -13.03 11.41 -1.16
CA ARG A 453 -14.46 11.71 -0.98
C ARG A 453 -15.32 10.87 -1.91
N LYS A 454 -15.02 10.89 -3.20
CA LYS A 454 -15.81 10.21 -4.21
C LYS A 454 -15.69 8.68 -4.10
N ASP A 455 -14.48 8.15 -4.20
CA ASP A 455 -14.25 6.73 -4.46
C ASP A 455 -14.10 5.89 -3.16
N PHE A 456 -13.75 6.56 -2.04
CA PHE A 456 -13.51 5.91 -0.74
C PHE A 456 -14.55 6.25 0.34
N VAL A 457 -15.48 7.18 0.08
CA VAL A 457 -16.60 7.48 0.98
C VAL A 457 -17.95 7.38 0.26
N HIS A 458 -18.16 8.13 -0.82
CA HIS A 458 -19.48 8.21 -1.46
C HIS A 458 -19.84 6.95 -2.24
N GLU A 459 -18.98 6.47 -3.12
CA GLU A 459 -19.25 5.24 -3.88
C GLU A 459 -19.20 4.00 -2.97
N HIS A 460 -18.16 3.89 -2.14
CA HIS A 460 -17.95 2.80 -1.20
C HIS A 460 -17.36 3.37 0.09
N VAL A 461 -17.92 3.05 1.26
CA VAL A 461 -17.38 3.53 2.55
C VAL A 461 -16.16 2.70 2.94
N LYS A 462 -15.02 2.99 2.30
CA LYS A 462 -13.72 2.35 2.56
C LYS A 462 -13.00 3.07 3.69
N VAL A 463 -12.87 4.39 3.56
CA VAL A 463 -12.32 5.28 4.58
C VAL A 463 -13.45 5.80 5.46
N ASP A 464 -13.15 6.07 6.74
CA ASP A 464 -14.14 6.65 7.64
C ASP A 464 -14.42 8.13 7.29
N PRO A 465 -15.70 8.52 7.09
CA PRO A 465 -16.06 9.89 6.75
C PRO A 465 -15.65 10.94 7.79
N ILE A 466 -15.79 10.64 9.10
CA ILE A 466 -15.45 11.59 10.16
C ILE A 466 -13.93 11.78 10.23
N ILE A 467 -13.15 10.70 10.12
CA ILE A 467 -11.69 10.77 10.09
C ILE A 467 -11.21 11.53 8.84
N LEU A 468 -11.85 11.34 7.67
CA LEU A 468 -11.51 12.08 6.46
C LEU A 468 -11.81 13.59 6.60
N ASP A 469 -12.95 13.98 7.17
CA ASP A 469 -13.25 15.39 7.46
C ASP A 469 -12.18 16.03 8.35
N LEU A 470 -11.76 15.30 9.40
CA LEU A 470 -10.72 15.77 10.31
C LEU A 470 -9.36 15.88 9.63
N PHE A 471 -9.04 14.94 8.75
CA PHE A 471 -7.80 14.95 7.97
C PHE A 471 -7.78 16.09 6.95
N GLU A 472 -8.90 16.34 6.27
CA GLU A 472 -9.06 17.49 5.37
C GLU A 472 -8.87 18.81 6.13
N GLN A 473 -9.50 18.96 7.30
CA GLN A 473 -9.28 20.14 8.15
C GLN A 473 -7.81 20.28 8.57
N PHE A 474 -7.15 19.17 8.93
CA PHE A 474 -5.71 19.14 9.22
C PHE A 474 -4.89 19.65 8.03
N LEU A 475 -5.16 19.17 6.81
CA LEU A 475 -4.45 19.62 5.61
C LEU A 475 -4.68 21.11 5.31
N HIS A 476 -5.91 21.63 5.50
CA HIS A 476 -6.21 23.06 5.35
C HIS A 476 -5.43 23.91 6.34
N GLU A 477 -5.43 23.54 7.63
CA GLU A 477 -4.73 24.30 8.68
C GLU A 477 -3.20 24.24 8.53
N ARG A 478 -2.68 23.27 7.76
CA ARG A 478 -1.26 23.15 7.39
C ARG A 478 -0.94 23.76 6.02
N GLY A 479 -1.89 24.44 5.39
CA GLY A 479 -1.69 25.11 4.09
C GLY A 479 -1.47 24.17 2.91
N LEU A 480 -1.80 22.88 3.04
CA LEU A 480 -1.56 21.86 2.00
C LEU A 480 -2.68 21.77 0.96
N ILE A 481 -3.89 22.22 1.31
CA ILE A 481 -5.04 22.34 0.42
C ILE A 481 -5.70 23.71 0.59
N LYS A 482 -6.34 24.21 -0.47
CA LYS A 482 -6.90 25.57 -0.50
C LYS A 482 -8.24 25.64 0.22
N SER A 483 -8.44 26.68 1.04
CA SER A 483 -9.70 26.96 1.76
C SER A 483 -10.93 27.07 0.87
#